data_AF-A0A1C0UZ70-F1
#
_entry.id   AF-A0A1C0UZ70-F1
#
_cell.length_a   1.000
_cell.length_b   1.000
_cell.length_c   1.000
_cell.angle_alpha   90.00
_cell.angle_beta   90.00
_cell.angle_gamma   90.00
#
_symmetry.space_group_name_H-M   'P 1'
#
loop_
_entity.id
_entity.type
_entity.pdbx_description
1 polymer ?
#
loop_
_entity_poly.entity_id
_entity_poly.type
_entity_poly.pdbx_seq_one_letter_code
_entity_poly.pdbx_strand_id
1 'polypeptide(L)'
;MKIRTILTLGTLAIALALVSWWMGEQSYTWFPPQASAESQLIDRLFSFLVAIGTFIFLGVVGTIVYVALFQQASKYDTSDGPHIEGNVTLEIVWTAIPFILVVGIAGYSYHIYDRISILGPMEHVHESMAHNMASETPAIAPVAAESNDSNAIANPEVVIAVKSRQWAWEFYYPDRQVTTAELHLPADQRISLQLTSEDVIHGFYIPAFRVKQDIIPGRAITLKFTPIREGRYRLRDSQYSGTYFAAMQADVVVESSDSYQQWLTDAANQQPTAAYNQAFDEFQRSPGGRTGWQTVQPAPPPLVNYPGKGTS
;
A
#
# COMPACT_ATOMS: atom_id res chain seq x y z
N MET A 1 -38.48 12.80 -27.44
CA MET A 1 -38.15 11.36 -27.60
C MET A 1 -39.41 10.52 -27.42
N LYS A 2 -39.56 9.42 -28.16
CA LYS A 2 -40.69 8.48 -27.95
C LYS A 2 -40.52 7.80 -26.58
N ILE A 3 -41.61 7.62 -25.83
CA ILE A 3 -41.58 7.00 -24.48
C ILE A 3 -40.89 5.64 -24.46
N ARG A 4 -41.05 4.86 -25.54
CA ARG A 4 -40.38 3.55 -25.71
C ARG A 4 -38.85 3.67 -25.68
N THR A 5 -38.28 4.70 -26.32
CA THR A 5 -36.82 4.93 -26.34
C THR A 5 -36.29 5.32 -24.97
N ILE A 6 -37.06 6.11 -24.22
CA ILE A 6 -36.71 6.49 -22.84
C ILE A 6 -36.70 5.23 -21.95
N LEU A 7 -37.72 4.39 -22.07
CA LEU A 7 -37.79 3.13 -21.32
C LEU A 7 -36.63 2.18 -21.67
N THR A 8 -36.29 1.99 -22.95
CA THR A 8 -35.19 1.10 -23.35
C THR A 8 -33.83 1.59 -22.84
N LEU A 9 -33.56 2.89 -22.96
CA LEU A 9 -32.30 3.47 -22.46
C LEU A 9 -32.23 3.42 -20.93
N GLY A 10 -33.35 3.66 -20.26
CA GLY A 10 -33.45 3.52 -18.80
C GLY A 10 -33.18 2.09 -18.35
N THR A 11 -33.78 1.09 -18.99
CA THR A 11 -33.52 -0.33 -18.66
C THR A 11 -32.07 -0.73 -18.91
N LEU A 12 -31.45 -0.25 -19.99
CA LEU A 12 -30.06 -0.53 -20.30
C LEU A 12 -29.13 0.11 -19.26
N ALA A 13 -29.38 1.36 -18.87
CA ALA A 13 -28.61 2.05 -17.86
C ALA A 13 -28.70 1.36 -16.49
N ILE A 14 -29.88 0.88 -16.10
CA ILE A 14 -30.08 0.11 -14.87
C ILE A 14 -29.34 -1.22 -14.95
N ALA A 15 -29.43 -1.95 -16.07
CA ALA A 15 -28.71 -3.21 -16.25
C ALA A 15 -27.18 -2.99 -16.17
N LEU A 16 -26.65 -1.95 -16.81
CA LEU A 16 -25.25 -1.57 -16.72
C LEU A 16 -24.85 -1.23 -15.29
N ALA A 17 -25.67 -0.48 -14.55
CA ALA A 17 -25.42 -0.15 -13.16
C ALA A 17 -25.38 -1.40 -12.27
N LEU A 18 -26.29 -2.36 -12.46
CA LEU A 18 -26.31 -3.62 -11.71
C LEU A 18 -25.08 -4.48 -12.01
N VAL A 19 -24.69 -4.61 -13.28
CA VAL A 19 -23.47 -5.34 -13.68
C VAL A 19 -22.23 -4.67 -13.09
N SER A 20 -22.20 -3.34 -13.11
CA SER A 20 -21.09 -2.55 -12.57
C SER A 20 -20.97 -2.68 -11.05
N TRP A 21 -22.10 -2.64 -10.34
CA TRP A 21 -22.15 -2.93 -8.90
C TRP A 21 -21.63 -4.34 -8.62
N TRP A 22 -22.13 -5.34 -9.34
CA TRP A 22 -21.70 -6.71 -9.18
C TRP A 22 -20.19 -6.87 -9.39
N MET A 23 -19.61 -6.21 -10.41
CA MET A 23 -18.17 -6.18 -10.64
C MET A 23 -17.40 -5.53 -9.49
N GLY A 24 -17.95 -4.45 -8.90
CA GLY A 24 -17.43 -3.85 -7.68
C GLY A 24 -17.37 -4.84 -6.52
N GLU A 25 -18.42 -5.65 -6.30
CA GLU A 25 -18.42 -6.69 -5.27
C GLU A 25 -17.42 -7.82 -5.57
N GLN A 26 -17.24 -8.19 -6.84
CA GLN A 26 -16.23 -9.18 -7.22
C GLN A 26 -14.80 -8.72 -6.91
N SER A 27 -14.55 -7.40 -6.93
CA SER A 27 -13.21 -6.85 -6.72
C SER A 27 -12.60 -7.16 -5.35
N TYR A 28 -13.42 -7.40 -4.31
CA TYR A 28 -12.92 -7.83 -3.00
C TYR A 28 -12.17 -9.17 -3.05
N THR A 29 -12.48 -10.01 -4.03
CA THR A 29 -11.83 -11.32 -4.20
C THR A 29 -10.47 -11.24 -4.89
N TRP A 30 -10.14 -10.10 -5.52
CA TRP A 30 -8.89 -9.95 -6.28
C TRP A 30 -7.67 -9.75 -5.39
N PHE A 31 -7.89 -9.43 -4.11
CA PHE A 31 -6.80 -9.17 -3.20
C PHE A 31 -6.64 -10.24 -2.11
N PRO A 32 -5.44 -10.29 -1.48
CA PRO A 32 -5.23 -10.99 -0.22
C PRO A 32 -6.25 -10.56 0.85
N PRO A 33 -6.51 -11.42 1.86
CA PRO A 33 -7.50 -11.13 2.91
C PRO A 33 -7.21 -9.81 3.60
N GLN A 34 -8.29 -9.07 3.89
CA GLN A 34 -8.25 -7.86 4.71
C GLN A 34 -7.79 -8.20 6.11
N ALA A 35 -6.61 -7.70 6.48
CA ALA A 35 -5.99 -7.99 7.77
C ALA A 35 -5.58 -6.74 8.57
N SER A 36 -5.85 -5.54 8.03
CA SER A 36 -5.80 -4.28 8.80
C SER A 36 -7.11 -3.49 8.69
N ALA A 37 -7.34 -2.56 9.61
CA ALA A 37 -8.47 -1.63 9.55
C ALA A 37 -8.40 -0.76 8.28
N GLU A 38 -7.19 -0.35 7.87
CA GLU A 38 -6.92 0.43 6.67
C GLU A 38 -7.29 -0.33 5.40
N SER A 39 -7.04 -1.65 5.38
CA SER A 39 -7.34 -2.49 4.21
C SER A 39 -8.83 -2.50 3.88
N GLN A 40 -9.70 -2.43 4.88
CA GLN A 40 -11.16 -2.37 4.67
C GLN A 40 -11.58 -1.06 4.00
N LEU A 41 -10.98 0.06 4.41
CA LEU A 41 -11.27 1.38 3.83
C LEU A 41 -10.77 1.46 2.38
N ILE A 42 -9.56 0.98 2.14
CA ILE A 42 -8.93 0.97 0.81
C ILE A 42 -9.69 0.06 -0.15
N ASP A 43 -10.04 -1.16 0.26
CA ASP A 43 -10.75 -2.10 -0.59
C ASP A 43 -12.18 -1.61 -0.92
N ARG A 44 -12.85 -0.92 0.01
CA ARG A 44 -14.15 -0.28 -0.28
C ARG A 44 -14.03 0.84 -1.30
N LEU A 45 -13.00 1.68 -1.19
CA LEU A 45 -12.72 2.72 -2.18
C LEU A 45 -12.41 2.07 -3.55
N PHE A 46 -11.60 1.02 -3.57
CA PHE A 46 -11.27 0.29 -4.78
C PHE A 46 -12.51 -0.32 -5.45
N SER A 47 -13.37 -1.00 -4.68
CA SER A 47 -14.63 -1.57 -5.17
C SER A 47 -15.54 -0.53 -5.81
N PHE A 48 -15.66 0.64 -5.18
CA PHE A 48 -16.39 1.78 -5.75
C PHE A 48 -15.79 2.28 -7.08
N LEU A 49 -14.47 2.41 -7.16
CA LEU A 49 -13.78 2.81 -8.39
C LEU A 49 -13.93 1.77 -9.50
N VAL A 50 -13.87 0.47 -9.17
CA VAL A 50 -14.11 -0.62 -10.12
C VAL A 50 -15.53 -0.57 -10.65
N ALA A 51 -16.53 -0.31 -9.81
CA ALA A 51 -17.92 -0.18 -10.27
C ALA A 51 -18.07 0.98 -11.26
N ILE A 52 -17.55 2.17 -10.94
CA ILE A 52 -17.60 3.33 -11.86
C ILE A 52 -16.83 3.03 -13.16
N GLY A 53 -15.62 2.49 -13.05
CA GLY A 53 -14.78 2.14 -14.20
C GLY A 53 -15.46 1.13 -15.11
N THR A 54 -16.12 0.11 -14.54
CA THR A 54 -16.89 -0.90 -15.28
C THR A 54 -18.07 -0.27 -16.00
N PHE A 55 -18.80 0.63 -15.35
CA PHE A 55 -19.93 1.33 -15.95
C PHE A 55 -19.52 2.13 -17.19
N ILE A 56 -18.45 2.92 -17.07
CA ILE A 56 -17.91 3.73 -18.17
C ILE A 56 -17.37 2.81 -19.28
N PHE A 57 -16.57 1.80 -18.92
CA PHE A 57 -15.98 0.87 -19.86
C PHE A 57 -17.03 0.15 -20.70
N LEU A 58 -18.06 -0.43 -20.06
CA LEU A 58 -19.14 -1.12 -20.76
C LEU A 58 -19.99 -0.15 -21.59
N GLY A 59 -20.21 1.07 -21.12
CA GLY A 59 -20.93 2.10 -21.88
C GLY A 59 -20.20 2.50 -23.17
N VAL A 60 -18.89 2.75 -23.09
CA VAL A 60 -18.05 3.12 -24.24
C VAL A 60 -17.89 1.93 -25.19
N VAL A 61 -17.45 0.78 -24.68
CA VAL A 61 -17.25 -0.43 -25.50
C VAL A 61 -18.56 -0.89 -26.13
N GLY A 62 -19.66 -0.87 -25.38
CA GLY A 62 -20.99 -1.21 -25.90
C GLY A 62 -21.42 -0.31 -27.05
N THR A 63 -21.16 1.00 -26.94
CA THR A 63 -21.45 1.96 -28.01
C THR A 63 -20.59 1.71 -29.25
N ILE A 64 -19.28 1.45 -29.06
CA ILE A 64 -18.36 1.12 -30.16
C ILE A 64 -18.80 -0.16 -30.86
N VAL A 65 -19.14 -1.22 -30.11
CA VAL A 65 -19.62 -2.49 -30.66
C VAL A 65 -20.94 -2.30 -31.40
N TYR A 66 -21.86 -1.50 -30.86
CA TYR A 66 -23.13 -1.19 -31.53
C TYR A 66 -22.89 -0.51 -32.88
N VAL A 67 -22.05 0.52 -32.93
CA VAL A 67 -21.69 1.21 -34.18
C VAL A 67 -21.00 0.25 -35.14
N ALA A 68 -20.06 -0.54 -34.66
CA ALA A 68 -19.32 -1.50 -35.47
C ALA A 68 -20.19 -2.63 -36.03
N LEU A 69 -21.34 -2.97 -35.43
CA LEU A 69 -22.21 -4.04 -35.92
C LEU A 69 -23.38 -3.53 -36.76
N PHE A 70 -23.96 -2.39 -36.41
CA PHE A 70 -25.22 -1.92 -36.99
C PHE A 70 -25.07 -0.72 -37.91
N GLN A 71 -23.98 0.05 -37.81
CA GLN A 71 -23.76 1.27 -38.59
C GLN A 71 -22.67 1.10 -39.66
N GLN A 72 -22.36 -0.14 -40.06
CA GLN A 72 -21.47 -0.38 -41.19
C GLN A 72 -22.15 -0.06 -42.53
N ALA A 73 -21.41 0.57 -43.44
CA ALA A 73 -21.82 0.72 -44.82
C ALA A 73 -22.00 -0.67 -45.47
N SER A 74 -22.94 -0.77 -46.41
CA SER A 74 -23.10 -2.03 -47.16
C SER A 74 -21.84 -2.31 -47.99
N LYS A 75 -21.59 -3.59 -48.33
CA LYS A 75 -20.34 -4.06 -48.98
C LYS A 75 -19.91 -3.28 -50.23
N TYR A 76 -20.84 -2.58 -50.88
CA TYR A 76 -20.58 -1.81 -52.11
C TYR A 76 -21.10 -0.37 -52.03
N ASP A 77 -21.42 0.12 -50.82
CA ASP A 77 -21.82 1.51 -50.61
C ASP A 77 -20.58 2.37 -50.38
N THR A 78 -20.32 3.29 -51.32
CA THR A 78 -19.23 4.27 -51.25
C THR A 78 -19.75 5.67 -51.00
N SER A 79 -21.01 5.82 -50.58
CA SER A 79 -21.56 7.12 -50.20
C SER A 79 -21.01 7.55 -48.84
N ASP A 80 -20.79 8.85 -48.69
CA ASP A 80 -20.37 9.42 -47.42
C ASP A 80 -21.56 9.48 -46.45
N GLY A 81 -21.26 9.30 -45.16
CA GLY A 81 -22.24 9.49 -44.10
C GLY A 81 -22.78 10.93 -44.05
N PRO A 82 -23.96 11.15 -43.46
CA PRO A 82 -24.52 12.50 -43.33
C PRO A 82 -23.57 13.42 -42.55
N HIS A 83 -23.34 14.62 -43.09
CA HIS A 83 -22.48 15.63 -42.47
C HIS A 83 -23.20 16.30 -41.30
N ILE A 84 -22.96 15.82 -40.09
CA ILE A 84 -23.51 16.37 -38.85
C ILE A 84 -22.37 17.00 -38.06
N GLU A 85 -22.42 18.33 -37.91
CA GLU A 85 -21.42 19.08 -37.15
C GLU A 85 -22.06 19.73 -35.92
N GLY A 86 -21.43 19.51 -34.77
CA GLY A 86 -21.69 20.24 -33.53
C GLY A 86 -22.96 19.84 -32.81
N ASN A 87 -22.88 19.82 -31.48
CA ASN A 87 -24.04 19.85 -30.60
C ASN A 87 -23.60 20.41 -29.26
N VAL A 88 -23.70 21.73 -29.10
CA VAL A 88 -23.28 22.44 -27.89
C VAL A 88 -23.90 21.85 -26.62
N THR A 89 -25.14 21.36 -26.69
CA THR A 89 -25.79 20.75 -25.51
C THR A 89 -25.11 19.43 -25.14
N LEU A 90 -24.85 18.57 -26.11
CA LEU A 90 -24.19 17.29 -25.88
C LEU A 90 -22.73 17.49 -25.44
N GLU A 91 -22.06 18.49 -26.01
CA GLU A 91 -20.72 18.93 -25.64
C GLU A 91 -20.65 19.37 -24.17
N ILE A 92 -21.56 20.24 -23.73
CA ILE A 92 -21.65 20.65 -22.33
C ILE A 92 -21.89 19.44 -21.42
N VAL A 93 -22.80 18.54 -21.81
CA VAL A 93 -23.16 17.36 -21.00
C VAL A 93 -21.97 16.41 -20.84
N TRP A 94 -21.27 16.05 -21.91
CA TRP A 94 -20.13 15.13 -21.81
C TRP A 94 -18.89 15.76 -21.18
N THR A 95 -18.82 17.08 -21.06
CA THR A 95 -17.71 17.76 -20.37
C THR A 95 -18.04 17.95 -18.89
N ALA A 96 -19.27 18.32 -18.55
CA ALA A 96 -19.69 18.54 -17.17
C ALA A 96 -19.76 17.24 -16.36
N ILE A 97 -20.26 16.14 -16.95
CA ILE A 97 -20.40 14.85 -16.23
C ILE A 97 -19.04 14.32 -15.73
N PRO A 98 -17.99 14.16 -16.56
CA PRO A 98 -16.69 13.72 -16.10
C PRO A 98 -16.06 14.67 -15.09
N PHE A 99 -16.21 15.99 -15.27
CA PHE A 99 -15.71 16.98 -14.32
C PHE A 99 -16.31 16.79 -12.92
N ILE A 100 -17.64 16.70 -12.83
CA ILE A 100 -18.34 16.48 -11.56
C ILE A 100 -17.95 15.12 -10.95
N LEU A 101 -17.83 14.08 -11.79
CA LEU A 101 -17.44 12.75 -11.35
C LEU A 101 -16.03 12.75 -10.74
N VAL A 102 -15.06 13.40 -11.38
CA VAL A 102 -13.68 13.50 -10.87
C VAL A 102 -13.63 14.28 -9.56
N VAL A 103 -14.34 15.41 -9.48
CA VAL A 103 -14.43 16.22 -8.24
C VAL A 103 -15.05 15.42 -7.10
N GLY A 104 -16.11 14.64 -7.38
CA GLY A 104 -16.75 13.77 -6.40
C GLY A 104 -15.83 12.64 -5.91
N ILE A 105 -15.12 11.97 -6.82
CA ILE A 105 -14.13 10.94 -6.47
C ILE A 105 -12.99 11.53 -5.64
N ALA A 106 -12.50 12.73 -6.00
CA ALA A 106 -11.43 13.41 -5.26
C ALA A 106 -11.85 13.73 -3.82
N GLY A 107 -13.05 14.28 -3.62
CA GLY A 107 -13.58 14.57 -2.29
C GLY A 107 -13.76 13.30 -1.43
N TYR A 108 -14.29 12.23 -2.01
CA TYR A 108 -14.43 10.95 -1.32
C TYR A 108 -13.07 10.32 -0.97
N SER A 109 -12.14 10.33 -1.92
CA SER A 109 -10.77 9.82 -1.74
C SER A 109 -10.04 10.56 -0.62
N TYR A 110 -10.11 11.90 -0.61
CA TYR A 110 -9.49 12.71 0.43
C TYR A 110 -10.05 12.41 1.83
N HIS A 111 -11.37 12.25 1.95
CA HIS A 111 -12.00 11.88 3.22
C HIS A 111 -11.56 10.48 3.71
N ILE A 112 -11.32 9.53 2.81
CA ILE A 112 -10.77 8.21 3.17
C ILE A 112 -9.30 8.33 3.58
N TYR A 113 -8.50 9.12 2.85
CA TYR A 113 -7.10 9.37 3.15
C TYR A 113 -6.90 9.95 4.56
N ASP A 114 -7.73 10.93 4.95
CA ASP A 114 -7.70 11.55 6.27
C ASP A 114 -8.02 10.53 7.40
N ARG A 115 -9.02 9.67 7.20
CA ARG A 115 -9.37 8.62 8.17
C ARG A 115 -8.28 7.56 8.36
N ILE A 116 -7.54 7.27 7.29
CA ILE A 116 -6.49 6.26 7.31
C ILE A 116 -5.29 6.74 8.15
N SER A 117 -4.94 8.03 8.06
CA SER A 117 -3.88 8.72 8.85
C SER A 117 -2.65 7.83 9.13
N ILE A 118 -2.15 7.16 8.08
CA ILE A 118 -1.06 6.17 8.19
C ILE A 118 0.27 6.82 8.60
N LEU A 119 0.54 8.08 8.23
CA LEU A 119 1.81 8.75 8.56
C LEU A 119 1.72 9.68 9.78
N GLY A 120 0.60 9.67 10.50
CA GLY A 120 0.25 10.72 11.46
C GLY A 120 0.00 12.07 10.76
N PRO A 121 -0.21 13.16 11.52
CA PRO A 121 -0.24 14.50 10.94
C PRO A 121 1.09 14.73 10.21
N MET A 122 1.04 14.93 8.89
CA MET A 122 2.25 15.30 8.14
C MET A 122 2.68 16.69 8.64
N GLU A 123 3.63 16.72 9.57
CA GLU A 123 4.33 17.97 9.88
C GLU A 123 5.01 18.40 8.58
N HIS A 124 4.52 19.48 7.99
CA HIS A 124 5.12 20.06 6.80
C HIS A 124 6.54 20.52 7.19
N VAL A 125 7.53 19.64 6.99
CA VAL A 125 8.94 20.01 7.04
C VAL A 125 9.13 21.04 5.94
N HIS A 126 9.03 22.32 6.29
CA HIS A 126 9.65 23.38 5.53
C HIS A 126 11.14 23.13 5.64
N GLU A 127 11.72 22.45 4.64
CA GLU A 127 13.13 22.64 4.37
C GLU A 127 13.30 24.09 3.92
N SER A 128 13.46 25.00 4.87
CA SER A 128 14.16 26.23 4.58
C SER A 128 15.56 25.81 4.15
N MET A 129 15.86 25.95 2.86
CA MET A 129 17.23 25.86 2.33
C MET A 129 18.07 26.94 3.03
N ALA A 130 18.57 26.64 4.22
CA ALA A 130 19.58 27.42 4.89
C ALA A 130 20.93 26.91 4.38
N HIS A 131 21.39 27.52 3.29
CA HIS A 131 22.83 27.63 3.07
C HIS A 131 23.43 28.24 4.34
N ASN A 132 24.17 27.45 5.12
CA ASN A 132 25.32 27.94 5.89
C ASN A 132 26.24 26.79 6.26
N MET A 133 27.49 26.99 5.88
CA MET A 133 28.63 26.10 6.07
C MET A 133 29.03 26.01 7.55
N ALA A 134 29.64 24.87 7.87
CA ALA A 134 30.62 24.64 8.93
C ALA A 134 30.13 24.21 10.33
N SER A 135 30.69 23.05 10.70
CA SER A 135 31.22 22.64 12.02
C SER A 135 30.27 22.24 13.15
N GLU A 136 30.53 21.00 13.61
CA GLU A 136 30.47 20.46 14.99
C GLU A 136 29.26 19.61 15.44
N THR A 137 29.58 18.31 15.60
CA THR A 137 29.15 17.30 16.60
C THR A 137 27.65 17.07 16.85
N PRO A 138 27.12 15.83 16.65
CA PRO A 138 25.75 15.52 17.01
C PRO A 138 25.65 15.29 18.53
N ALA A 139 25.28 16.34 19.27
CA ALA A 139 24.75 16.21 20.61
C ALA A 139 23.30 15.70 20.53
N ILE A 140 23.05 14.58 21.21
CA ILE A 140 21.72 14.00 21.41
C ILE A 140 20.91 15.01 22.26
N ALA A 141 19.89 15.63 21.66
CA ALA A 141 18.90 16.42 22.40
C ALA A 141 17.56 15.65 22.43
N PRO A 142 16.90 15.52 23.59
CA PRO A 142 15.66 14.78 23.72
C PRO A 142 14.50 15.63 23.18
N VAL A 143 13.74 15.08 22.23
CA VAL A 143 12.52 15.73 21.75
C VAL A 143 11.44 15.53 22.82
N ALA A 144 11.13 16.61 23.55
CA ALA A 144 10.00 16.69 24.44
C ALA A 144 8.71 16.61 23.62
N ALA A 145 7.84 15.66 23.98
CA ALA A 145 6.51 15.53 23.43
C ALA A 145 5.60 16.63 24.00
N GLU A 146 5.17 17.56 23.13
CA GLU A 146 3.98 18.37 23.37
C GLU A 146 2.96 18.06 22.27
N SER A 147 2.14 17.05 22.48
CA SER A 147 0.90 16.82 21.71
C SER A 147 -0.29 17.12 22.61
N ASN A 148 -0.86 18.31 22.42
CA ASN A 148 -2.09 18.75 23.07
C ASN A 148 -3.28 18.16 22.30
N ASP A 149 -3.54 16.86 22.48
CA ASP A 149 -4.75 16.20 21.96
C ASP A 149 -5.48 15.47 23.09
N SER A 150 -6.46 16.17 23.66
CA SER A 150 -7.20 15.74 24.86
C SER A 150 -8.25 14.65 24.60
N ASN A 151 -8.18 13.94 23.46
CA ASN A 151 -9.06 12.79 23.15
C ASN A 151 -8.30 11.49 22.80
N ALA A 152 -6.97 11.44 22.94
CA ALA A 152 -6.19 10.21 22.80
C ALA A 152 -6.22 9.37 24.09
N ILE A 153 -7.41 8.92 24.51
CA ILE A 153 -7.55 7.95 25.61
C ILE A 153 -8.38 6.78 25.09
N ALA A 154 -7.72 5.68 24.71
CA ALA A 154 -8.30 4.33 24.86
C ALA A 154 -7.33 3.16 24.66
N ASN A 155 -6.23 3.25 23.90
CA ASN A 155 -5.34 2.10 23.69
C ASN A 155 -3.86 2.51 23.65
N PRO A 156 -2.95 1.84 24.39
CA PRO A 156 -1.52 2.09 24.29
C PRO A 156 -1.03 1.78 22.86
N GLU A 157 -0.34 2.73 22.26
CA GLU A 157 0.28 2.57 20.94
C GLU A 157 1.53 1.69 21.06
N VAL A 158 1.58 0.60 20.28
CA VAL A 158 2.74 -0.31 20.29
C VAL A 158 3.78 0.23 19.32
N VAL A 159 4.95 0.61 19.86
CA VAL A 159 6.04 1.18 19.08
C VAL A 159 7.07 0.11 18.73
N ILE A 160 7.40 -0.02 17.45
CA ILE A 160 8.39 -0.98 16.95
C ILE A 160 9.33 -0.24 16.00
N ALA A 161 10.63 -0.32 16.23
CA ALA A 161 11.61 0.21 15.29
C ALA A 161 11.88 -0.82 14.18
N VAL A 162 11.84 -0.38 12.93
CA VAL A 162 12.09 -1.20 11.75
C VAL A 162 13.31 -0.66 11.05
N LYS A 163 14.28 -1.55 10.85
CA LYS A 163 15.52 -1.24 10.18
C LYS A 163 15.64 -2.09 8.91
N SER A 164 15.88 -1.42 7.80
CA SER A 164 16.16 -2.06 6.50
C SER A 164 17.64 -1.92 6.14
N ARG A 165 18.17 -2.98 5.54
CA ARG A 165 19.49 -3.03 4.90
C ARG A 165 19.45 -4.04 3.76
N GLN A 166 20.39 -3.98 2.82
CA GLN A 166 20.52 -4.90 1.70
C GLN A 166 20.99 -6.27 2.19
N TRP A 167 20.21 -7.35 2.24
CA TRP A 167 18.75 -7.44 2.09
C TRP A 167 18.21 -8.23 3.29
N ALA A 168 17.93 -7.53 4.36
CA ALA A 168 17.40 -8.05 5.61
C ALA A 168 16.50 -7.02 6.27
N TRP A 169 15.43 -7.52 6.89
CA TRP A 169 14.59 -6.75 7.80
C TRP A 169 15.02 -7.05 9.23
N GLU A 170 15.02 -6.03 10.07
CA GLU A 170 15.25 -6.15 11.50
C GLU A 170 14.17 -5.36 12.25
N PHE A 171 13.55 -5.99 13.23
CA PHE A 171 12.49 -5.40 14.04
C PHE A 171 12.95 -5.34 15.48
N TYR A 172 12.88 -4.16 16.09
CA TYR A 172 13.30 -3.91 17.45
C TYR A 172 12.11 -3.45 18.31
N TYR A 173 11.88 -4.14 19.41
CA TYR A 173 10.82 -3.89 20.39
C TYR A 173 11.47 -3.24 21.63
N PRO A 174 11.37 -1.90 21.77
CA PRO A 174 12.10 -1.15 22.80
C PRO A 174 11.69 -1.54 24.22
N ASP A 175 10.42 -1.87 24.45
CA ASP A 175 9.85 -2.18 25.77
C ASP A 175 10.57 -3.32 26.49
N ARG A 176 11.05 -4.32 25.72
CA ARG A 176 11.75 -5.49 26.24
C ARG A 176 13.16 -5.66 25.67
N GLN A 177 13.64 -4.69 24.90
CA GLN A 177 14.93 -4.72 24.21
C GLN A 177 15.13 -5.98 23.35
N VAL A 178 14.08 -6.39 22.64
CA VAL A 178 14.08 -7.60 21.81
C VAL A 178 14.30 -7.21 20.35
N THR A 179 15.21 -7.90 19.65
CA THR A 179 15.40 -7.78 18.20
C THR A 179 14.97 -9.07 17.50
N THR A 180 14.26 -8.99 16.38
CA THR A 180 13.71 -10.16 15.67
C THR A 180 13.85 -10.02 14.15
N ALA A 181 13.78 -11.16 13.46
CA ALA A 181 13.73 -11.24 12.00
C ALA A 181 12.30 -11.39 11.44
N GLU A 182 11.31 -11.68 12.31
CA GLU A 182 9.87 -11.67 11.99
C GLU A 182 9.18 -10.50 12.69
N LEU A 183 8.18 -9.90 12.06
CA LEU A 183 7.40 -8.81 12.65
C LEU A 183 6.18 -9.39 13.39
N HIS A 184 6.16 -9.32 14.71
CA HIS A 184 5.04 -9.75 15.54
C HIS A 184 4.20 -8.56 15.98
N LEU A 185 2.89 -8.69 15.87
CA LEU A 185 1.93 -7.62 16.08
C LEU A 185 0.74 -8.13 16.92
N PRO A 186 0.32 -7.40 17.97
CA PRO A 186 -0.92 -7.70 18.66
C PRO A 186 -2.13 -7.28 17.81
N ALA A 187 -3.11 -8.16 17.68
CA ALA A 187 -4.39 -7.87 17.04
C ALA A 187 -5.15 -6.75 17.77
N ASP A 188 -5.88 -5.95 16.99
CA ASP A 188 -6.77 -4.87 17.44
C ASP A 188 -6.11 -3.72 18.22
N GLN A 189 -4.78 -3.61 18.14
CA GLN A 189 -4.02 -2.50 18.73
C GLN A 189 -3.38 -1.61 17.66
N ARG A 190 -3.29 -0.30 17.94
CA ARG A 190 -2.64 0.63 17.02
C ARG A 190 -1.13 0.44 17.09
N ILE A 191 -0.52 0.14 15.94
CA ILE A 191 0.91 -0.07 15.80
C ILE A 191 1.54 1.20 15.23
N SER A 192 2.71 1.59 15.74
CA SER A 192 3.56 2.65 15.21
C SER A 192 4.94 2.10 14.88
N LEU A 193 5.21 1.91 13.60
CA LEU A 193 6.49 1.50 13.08
C LEU A 193 7.39 2.71 12.83
N GLN A 194 8.58 2.73 13.41
CA GLN A 194 9.61 3.72 13.12
C GLN A 194 10.55 3.15 12.07
N LEU A 195 10.37 3.56 10.81
CA LEU A 195 11.08 3.03 9.66
C LEU A 195 12.38 3.81 9.43
N THR A 196 13.49 3.08 9.33
CA THR A 196 14.82 3.63 9.01
C THR A 196 15.57 2.71 8.05
N SER A 197 16.35 3.29 7.14
CA SER A 197 17.23 2.53 6.24
C SER A 197 18.69 2.86 6.51
N GLU A 198 19.55 1.84 6.54
CA GLU A 198 21.00 2.00 6.76
C GLU A 198 21.78 2.27 5.46
N ASP A 199 21.23 1.95 4.30
CA ASP A 199 21.96 1.98 3.03
C ASP A 199 21.18 2.66 1.89
N VAL A 200 20.24 1.96 1.25
CA VAL A 200 19.51 2.41 0.05
C VAL A 200 18.03 2.56 0.34
N ILE A 201 17.27 3.02 -0.65
CA ILE A 201 15.82 3.11 -0.51
C ILE A 201 15.23 1.70 -0.53
N HIS A 202 14.36 1.41 0.44
CA HIS A 202 13.56 0.19 0.51
C HIS A 202 12.08 0.54 0.56
N GLY A 203 11.19 -0.41 0.27
CA GLY A 203 9.75 -0.20 0.30
C GLY A 203 9.08 -1.20 1.22
N PHE A 204 8.71 -0.79 2.43
CA PHE A 204 7.97 -1.64 3.36
C PHE A 204 6.56 -1.88 2.83
N TYR A 205 6.21 -3.12 2.46
CA TYR A 205 4.87 -3.44 1.95
C TYR A 205 4.31 -4.75 2.50
N ILE A 206 3.16 -4.66 3.17
CA ILE A 206 2.37 -5.82 3.61
C ILE A 206 1.09 -5.85 2.77
N PRO A 207 1.00 -6.72 1.73
CA PRO A 207 -0.13 -6.72 0.81
C PRO A 207 -1.48 -6.86 1.50
N ALA A 208 -1.62 -7.79 2.45
CA ALA A 208 -2.86 -8.06 3.19
C ALA A 208 -3.34 -6.86 4.03
N PHE A 209 -2.46 -5.91 4.34
CA PHE A 209 -2.78 -4.72 5.13
C PHE A 209 -3.03 -3.51 4.24
N ARG A 210 -2.73 -3.61 2.93
CA ARG A 210 -2.71 -2.46 1.99
C ARG A 210 -1.81 -1.31 2.44
N VAL A 211 -0.84 -1.60 3.31
CA VAL A 211 0.09 -0.62 3.85
C VAL A 211 1.42 -0.73 3.11
N LYS A 212 1.80 0.36 2.44
CA LYS A 212 3.09 0.53 1.77
C LYS A 212 3.74 1.85 2.20
N GLN A 213 5.04 1.83 2.49
CA GLN A 213 5.83 3.04 2.70
C GLN A 213 7.28 2.86 2.24
N ASP A 214 7.76 3.81 1.46
CA ASP A 214 9.17 3.87 1.07
C ASP A 214 10.00 4.41 2.24
N ILE A 215 11.09 3.72 2.54
CA ILE A 215 12.05 4.04 3.60
C ILE A 215 13.27 4.67 2.93
N ILE A 216 13.57 5.90 3.30
CA ILE A 216 14.61 6.72 2.69
C ILE A 216 15.80 6.80 3.66
N PRO A 217 17.04 6.48 3.23
CA PRO A 217 18.23 6.65 4.06
C PRO A 217 18.35 8.07 4.62
N GLY A 218 18.74 8.18 5.89
CA GLY A 218 18.88 9.46 6.58
C GLY A 218 17.57 10.11 7.07
N ARG A 219 16.40 9.49 6.83
CA ARG A 219 15.11 9.98 7.33
C ARG A 219 14.38 8.89 8.13
N ALA A 220 13.99 9.22 9.36
CA ALA A 220 13.06 8.40 10.13
C ALA A 220 11.63 8.71 9.68
N ILE A 221 10.86 7.66 9.35
CA ILE A 221 9.46 7.78 8.91
C ILE A 221 8.59 6.94 9.85
N THR A 222 7.55 7.55 10.40
CA THR A 222 6.59 6.83 11.25
C THR A 222 5.41 6.34 10.44
N LEU A 223 5.15 5.03 10.51
CA LEU A 223 4.06 4.35 9.82
C LEU A 223 3.11 3.72 10.83
N LYS A 224 1.84 4.10 10.80
CA LYS A 224 0.81 3.68 11.74
C LYS A 224 -0.29 2.90 11.04
N PHE A 225 -0.71 1.79 11.63
CA PHE A 225 -1.84 0.97 11.16
C PHE A 225 -2.39 0.09 12.29
N THR A 226 -3.55 -0.53 12.07
CA THR A 226 -4.18 -1.42 13.07
C THR A 226 -4.43 -2.79 12.45
N PRO A 227 -3.68 -3.86 12.81
CA PRO A 227 -3.99 -5.22 12.38
C PRO A 227 -5.26 -5.72 13.08
N ILE A 228 -6.15 -6.38 12.34
CA ILE A 228 -7.49 -6.79 12.82
C ILE A 228 -7.76 -8.29 12.64
N ARG A 229 -6.80 -9.03 12.10
CA ARG A 229 -6.97 -10.45 11.79
C ARG A 229 -5.71 -11.21 12.16
N GLU A 230 -5.85 -12.13 13.10
CA GLU A 230 -4.78 -13.05 13.49
C GLU A 230 -4.37 -13.95 12.31
N GLY A 231 -3.08 -14.25 12.22
CA GLY A 231 -2.53 -15.07 11.15
C GLY A 231 -1.10 -14.71 10.79
N ARG A 232 -0.57 -15.41 9.78
CA ARG A 232 0.75 -15.14 9.20
C ARG A 232 0.61 -14.50 7.83
N TYR A 233 1.28 -13.37 7.65
CA TYR A 233 1.32 -12.57 6.45
C TYR A 233 2.77 -12.37 6.01
N ARG A 234 2.95 -11.77 4.84
CA ARG A 234 4.27 -11.58 4.23
C ARG A 234 4.56 -10.09 4.06
N LEU A 235 5.65 -9.63 4.67
CA LEU A 235 6.32 -8.39 4.33
C LEU A 235 7.21 -8.63 3.12
N ARG A 236 7.17 -7.69 2.17
CA ARG A 236 8.06 -7.67 1.00
C ARG A 236 8.67 -6.30 0.84
N ASP A 237 9.90 -6.27 0.36
CA ASP A 237 10.43 -5.07 -0.25
C ASP A 237 9.63 -4.77 -1.54
N SER A 238 9.26 -3.51 -1.71
CA SER A 238 8.45 -3.01 -2.83
C SER A 238 9.09 -1.82 -3.54
N GLN A 239 10.36 -1.50 -3.19
CA GLN A 239 11.18 -0.55 -3.91
C GLN A 239 12.52 -1.18 -4.30
N TYR A 240 12.88 -1.11 -5.59
CA TYR A 240 14.06 -1.81 -6.10
C TYR A 240 15.34 -1.35 -5.40
N SER A 241 15.91 -2.25 -4.60
CA SER A 241 17.09 -2.01 -3.76
C SER A 241 18.33 -2.78 -4.24
N GLY A 242 18.31 -3.33 -5.45
CA GLY A 242 19.43 -4.04 -6.11
C GLY A 242 19.21 -5.55 -6.30
N THR A 243 20.29 -6.32 -6.46
CA THR A 243 20.27 -7.70 -6.97
C THR A 243 19.35 -8.65 -6.22
N TYR A 244 19.38 -8.62 -4.87
CA TYR A 244 18.59 -9.53 -4.06
C TYR A 244 17.31 -8.89 -3.50
N PHE A 245 16.84 -7.79 -4.11
CA PHE A 245 15.59 -7.11 -3.76
C PHE A 245 14.41 -8.10 -3.58
N ALA A 246 14.26 -9.06 -4.49
CA ALA A 246 13.17 -10.03 -4.44
C ALA A 246 13.28 -11.04 -3.27
N ALA A 247 14.49 -11.26 -2.75
CA ALA A 247 14.73 -12.11 -1.58
C ALA A 247 14.47 -11.37 -0.26
N MET A 248 14.32 -10.04 -0.28
CA MET A 248 14.07 -9.23 0.90
C MET A 248 12.62 -9.36 1.39
N GLN A 249 12.39 -10.42 2.16
CA GLN A 249 11.08 -10.81 2.68
C GLN A 249 11.17 -11.12 4.17
N ALA A 250 10.09 -10.88 4.90
CA ALA A 250 9.96 -11.29 6.29
C ALA A 250 8.53 -11.73 6.58
N ASP A 251 8.35 -12.64 7.53
CA ASP A 251 7.02 -13.01 7.98
C ASP A 251 6.49 -11.97 8.98
N VAL A 252 5.19 -11.71 8.87
CA VAL A 252 4.43 -10.84 9.77
C VAL A 252 3.43 -11.72 10.50
N VAL A 253 3.52 -11.81 11.82
CA VAL A 253 2.68 -12.65 12.66
C VAL A 253 1.74 -11.74 13.46
N VAL A 254 0.44 -11.86 13.22
CA VAL A 254 -0.59 -11.18 14.01
C VAL A 254 -1.15 -12.18 15.00
N GLU A 255 -1.09 -11.84 16.28
CA GLU A 255 -1.44 -12.72 17.40
C GLU A 255 -2.39 -12.02 18.37
N SER A 256 -3.09 -12.79 19.19
CA SER A 256 -3.84 -12.22 20.31
C SER A 256 -2.91 -11.42 21.24
N SER A 257 -3.46 -10.44 21.96
CA SER A 257 -2.67 -9.61 22.88
C SER A 257 -1.92 -10.45 23.93
N ASP A 258 -2.54 -11.50 24.46
CA ASP A 258 -1.92 -12.39 25.46
C ASP A 258 -0.77 -13.21 24.84
N SER A 259 -1.00 -13.79 23.65
CA SER A 259 0.03 -14.55 22.94
C SER A 259 1.22 -13.67 22.55
N TYR A 260 0.97 -12.44 22.12
CA TYR A 260 2.01 -11.47 21.80
C TYR A 260 2.88 -11.14 23.03
N GLN A 261 2.27 -10.88 24.19
CA GLN A 261 3.00 -10.58 25.43
C GLN A 261 3.81 -11.78 25.94
N GLN A 262 3.26 -12.99 25.81
CA GLN A 262 3.95 -14.23 26.13
C GLN A 262 5.16 -14.42 25.21
N TRP A 263 4.96 -14.31 23.90
CA TRP A 263 6.02 -14.39 22.90
C TRP A 263 7.14 -13.37 23.17
N LEU A 264 6.79 -12.12 23.46
CA LEU A 264 7.77 -11.06 23.71
C LEU A 264 8.61 -11.36 24.97
N THR A 265 7.99 -11.94 26.00
CA THR A 265 8.69 -12.39 27.22
C THR A 265 9.62 -13.56 26.92
N ASP A 266 9.18 -14.54 26.13
CA ASP A 266 10.00 -15.69 25.74
C ASP A 266 11.19 -15.27 24.85
N ALA A 267 10.97 -14.34 23.92
CA ALA A 267 12.00 -13.80 23.06
C ALA A 267 13.06 -13.02 23.86
N ALA A 268 12.66 -12.24 24.87
CA ALA A 268 13.60 -11.51 25.74
C ALA A 268 14.57 -12.42 26.50
N ASN A 269 14.19 -13.68 26.75
CA ASN A 269 15.03 -14.65 27.44
C ASN A 269 15.98 -15.42 26.50
N GLN A 270 15.88 -15.21 25.18
CA GLN A 270 16.71 -15.89 24.19
C GLN A 270 18.00 -15.10 23.94
N GLN A 271 19.11 -15.84 23.79
CA GLN A 271 20.38 -15.26 23.37
C GLN A 271 20.33 -14.90 21.89
N PRO A 272 20.89 -13.75 21.47
CA PRO A 272 20.91 -13.36 20.07
C PRO A 272 21.64 -14.39 19.19
N THR A 273 21.01 -14.77 18.09
CA THR A 273 21.55 -15.68 17.07
C THR A 273 21.41 -15.06 15.69
N ALA A 274 22.24 -15.49 14.74
CA ALA A 274 22.14 -14.99 13.37
C ALA A 274 20.83 -15.48 12.73
N ALA A 275 20.03 -14.55 12.22
CA ALA A 275 18.82 -14.88 11.46
C ALA A 275 19.17 -15.53 10.12
N TYR A 276 18.25 -16.32 9.57
CA TYR A 276 18.37 -16.78 8.19
C TYR A 276 18.29 -15.59 7.22
N ASN A 277 19.21 -15.50 6.26
CA ASN A 277 19.19 -14.48 5.21
C ASN A 277 19.48 -15.14 3.86
N GLN A 278 18.43 -15.26 3.04
CA GLN A 278 18.52 -15.85 1.71
C GLN A 278 19.53 -15.12 0.81
N ALA A 279 19.54 -13.78 0.81
CA ALA A 279 20.45 -13.01 -0.01
C ALA A 279 21.92 -13.29 0.34
N PHE A 280 22.23 -13.31 1.65
CA PHE A 280 23.57 -13.61 2.14
C PHE A 280 24.00 -15.03 1.76
N ASP A 281 23.15 -16.03 2.00
CA ASP A 281 23.45 -17.44 1.67
C ASP A 281 23.66 -17.66 0.17
N GLU A 282 22.83 -17.05 -0.67
CA GLU A 282 22.98 -17.13 -2.13
C GLU A 282 24.26 -16.46 -2.62
N PHE A 283 24.61 -15.31 -2.07
CA PHE A 283 25.86 -14.62 -2.40
C PHE A 283 27.09 -15.45 -2.03
N GLN A 284 27.10 -16.08 -0.86
CA GLN A 284 28.21 -16.95 -0.44
C GLN A 284 28.39 -18.16 -1.35
N ARG A 285 27.29 -18.71 -1.91
CA ARG A 285 27.35 -19.84 -2.85
C ARG A 285 27.88 -19.44 -4.23
N SER A 286 27.66 -18.21 -4.68
CA SER A 286 28.12 -17.73 -5.99
C SER A 286 28.46 -16.23 -6.00
N PRO A 287 29.63 -15.85 -5.45
CA PRO A 287 30.09 -14.46 -5.45
C PRO A 287 30.43 -14.04 -6.90
N GLY A 288 29.64 -13.13 -7.48
CA GLY A 288 29.92 -12.53 -8.79
C GLY A 288 28.91 -12.77 -9.91
N GLY A 289 27.85 -13.55 -9.65
CA GLY A 289 26.79 -13.83 -10.64
C GLY A 289 27.30 -14.54 -11.90
N ARG A 290 26.38 -14.92 -12.81
CA ARG A 290 26.74 -15.56 -14.09
C ARG A 290 27.07 -14.58 -15.21
N THR A 291 26.81 -13.30 -15.01
CA THR A 291 26.68 -12.29 -16.08
C THR A 291 27.83 -11.30 -16.15
N GLY A 292 28.85 -11.43 -15.29
CA GLY A 292 30.02 -10.55 -15.26
C GLY A 292 29.78 -9.16 -14.65
N TRP A 293 28.54 -8.85 -14.24
CA TRP A 293 28.22 -7.63 -13.51
C TRP A 293 28.60 -7.76 -12.04
N GLN A 294 29.17 -6.71 -11.45
CA GLN A 294 29.47 -6.68 -10.02
C GLN A 294 28.18 -6.64 -9.20
N THR A 295 28.02 -7.62 -8.32
CA THR A 295 26.91 -7.69 -7.36
C THR A 295 27.34 -7.09 -6.03
N VAL A 296 26.51 -6.22 -5.46
CA VAL A 296 26.70 -5.69 -4.11
C VAL A 296 26.64 -6.83 -3.10
N GLN A 297 27.62 -6.89 -2.20
CA GLN A 297 27.64 -7.86 -1.12
C GLN A 297 26.47 -7.60 -0.16
N PRO A 298 25.61 -8.59 0.11
CA PRO A 298 24.58 -8.46 1.14
C PRO A 298 25.20 -8.20 2.52
N ALA A 299 24.56 -7.34 3.29
CA ALA A 299 24.81 -7.13 4.69
C ALA A 299 24.78 -8.47 5.45
N PRO A 300 25.61 -8.63 6.49
CA PRO A 300 25.63 -9.84 7.29
C PRO A 300 24.27 -10.07 7.94
N PRO A 301 23.87 -11.33 8.20
CA PRO A 301 22.59 -11.60 8.84
C PRO A 301 22.47 -10.88 10.20
N PRO A 302 21.30 -10.30 10.52
CA PRO A 302 21.08 -9.65 11.81
C PRO A 302 21.24 -10.66 12.95
N LEU A 303 21.85 -10.21 14.06
CA LEU A 303 21.82 -10.94 15.33
C LEU A 303 20.51 -10.60 16.04
N VAL A 304 19.66 -11.61 16.23
CA VAL A 304 18.29 -11.43 16.71
C VAL A 304 18.00 -12.41 17.85
N ASN A 305 17.23 -11.96 18.83
CA ASN A 305 16.70 -12.82 19.89
C ASN A 305 15.76 -13.89 19.34
N TYR A 306 15.02 -13.57 18.27
CA TYR A 306 14.10 -14.51 17.62
C TYR A 306 14.33 -14.55 16.10
N PRO A 307 14.93 -15.62 15.56
CA PRO A 307 15.22 -15.75 14.13
C PRO A 307 14.00 -16.15 13.28
N GLY A 308 12.86 -16.45 13.91
CA GLY A 308 11.66 -16.91 13.23
C GLY A 308 11.56 -18.42 13.08
N LYS A 309 10.38 -18.91 12.71
CA LYS A 309 10.20 -20.29 12.26
C LYS A 309 10.55 -20.29 10.77
N GLY A 310 11.83 -20.53 10.47
CA GLY A 310 12.40 -20.38 9.12
C GLY A 310 11.47 -20.85 8.01
N THR A 311 11.37 -20.04 6.95
CA THR A 311 10.61 -20.40 5.75
C THR A 311 11.33 -21.54 5.03
N SER A 312 10.95 -22.77 5.32
CA SER A 312 11.25 -23.94 4.48
C SER A 312 10.43 -23.90 3.19
#